data_AF-A0A816YP21-F1
#
_entry.id   AF-A0A816YP21-F1
#
_cell.length_a   1.000
_cell.length_b   1.000
_cell.length_c   1.000
_cell.angle_alpha   90.00
_cell.angle_beta   90.00
_cell.angle_gamma   90.00
#
_symmetry.space_group_name_H-M   'P 1'
#
loop_
_entity.id
_entity.type
_entity.pdbx_description
1 polymer ?
#
loop_
_entity_poly.entity_id
_entity_poly.type
_entity_poly.pdbx_seq_one_letter_code
_entity_poly.pdbx_strand_id
1 'polypeptide(L)'
;MSSKFKFWVRRTFRVMEIGSSDIIYHIKNNTPLITHEKIYEKINECQIAVGHSGRDKTWAEVKSRFSGIPQQAVSLFINMCDACQIRRSFPKAPCGKPIISIGFLTRLQVDLIDMRSLQYNGFNFIMHVKDHFTKFSWLFSLPTKEARNVALNLKNIFYTFGPPKILQSDNGKEFV
;
A
#
# COMPACT_ATOMS: atom_id res chain seq x y z
N MET A 1 34.41 -5.53 39.00
CA MET A 1 33.16 -6.25 38.68
C MET A 1 32.45 -6.65 39.97
N SER A 2 31.15 -6.36 40.09
CA SER A 2 30.34 -6.68 41.28
C SER A 2 30.15 -8.20 41.47
N SER A 3 30.13 -8.68 42.71
CA SER A 3 29.82 -10.07 43.07
C SER A 3 28.45 -10.52 42.51
N LYS A 4 27.48 -9.60 42.45
CA LYS A 4 26.15 -9.83 41.86
C LYS A 4 26.21 -10.15 40.36
N PHE A 5 27.08 -9.49 39.61
CA PHE A 5 27.25 -9.73 38.17
C PHE A 5 27.85 -11.11 37.91
N LYS A 6 28.93 -11.47 38.62
CA LYS A 6 29.56 -12.79 38.49
C LYS A 6 28.58 -13.93 38.84
N PHE A 7 27.78 -13.74 39.89
CA PHE A 7 26.74 -14.70 40.26
C PHE A 7 25.68 -14.85 39.17
N TRP A 8 25.20 -13.74 38.59
CA TRP A 8 24.25 -13.78 37.49
C TRP A 8 24.81 -14.50 36.26
N VAL A 9 26.03 -14.16 35.81
CA VAL A 9 26.66 -14.80 34.64
C VAL A 9 26.74 -16.32 34.82
N ARG A 10 27.24 -16.79 35.97
CA ARG A 10 27.37 -18.24 36.28
C ARG A 10 26.02 -18.96 36.32
N ARG A 11 24.95 -18.27 36.71
CA ARG A 11 23.60 -18.84 36.79
C ARG A 11 22.88 -18.83 35.44
N THR A 12 23.27 -17.94 34.54
CA THR A 12 22.56 -17.69 33.27
C THR A 12 23.26 -18.33 32.07
N PHE A 13 24.58 -18.44 32.11
CA PHE A 13 25.38 -18.93 30.99
C PHE A 13 26.29 -20.09 31.36
N ARG A 14 26.54 -20.96 30.40
CA ARG A 14 27.56 -22.02 30.45
C ARG A 14 28.50 -21.87 29.26
N VAL A 15 29.77 -22.23 29.44
CA VAL A 15 30.71 -22.36 28.33
C VAL A 15 30.67 -23.80 27.83
N MET A 16 30.68 -23.98 26.52
CA MET A 16 30.81 -25.26 25.86
C MET A 16 31.96 -25.19 24.88
N GLU A 17 32.90 -26.13 25.00
CA GLU A 17 33.97 -26.33 24.03
C GLU A 17 33.41 -27.12 22.84
N ILE A 18 33.45 -26.53 21.65
CA ILE A 18 33.09 -27.19 20.41
C ILE A 18 34.30 -27.11 19.47
N GLY A 19 35.01 -28.23 19.35
CA GLY A 19 36.28 -28.30 18.64
C GLY A 19 37.34 -27.45 19.35
N SER A 20 37.91 -26.46 18.65
CA SER A 20 38.92 -25.53 19.19
C SER A 20 38.33 -24.19 19.63
N SER A 21 37.01 -24.08 19.78
CA SER A 21 36.33 -22.81 20.08
C SER A 21 35.40 -22.92 21.28
N ASP A 22 35.47 -21.91 22.14
CA ASP A 22 34.58 -21.75 23.29
C ASP A 22 33.32 -20.99 22.87
N ILE A 23 32.17 -21.61 23.06
CA ILE A 23 30.87 -20.99 22.79
C ILE A 23 30.09 -20.86 24.08
N ILE A 24 29.58 -19.66 24.34
CA ILE A 24 28.74 -19.38 25.50
C ILE A 24 27.30 -19.73 25.16
N TYR A 25 26.63 -20.51 26.02
CA TYR A 25 25.22 -20.89 25.88
C TYR A 25 24.38 -20.29 26.99
N HIS A 26 23.18 -19.83 26.64
CA HIS A 26 22.17 -19.46 27.62
C HIS A 26 21.51 -20.71 28.20
N ILE A 27 21.67 -20.96 29.50
CA ILE A 27 21.32 -22.23 30.14
C ILE A 27 19.83 -22.56 29.97
N LYS A 28 18.93 -21.60 30.18
CA LYS A 28 17.48 -21.85 30.15
C LYS A 28 16.94 -22.15 28.75
N ASN A 29 17.51 -21.52 27.72
CA ASN A 29 17.01 -21.61 26.36
C ASN A 29 17.79 -22.65 25.54
N ASN A 30 18.93 -23.10 26.06
CA ASN A 30 19.88 -23.97 25.38
C ASN A 30 20.33 -23.45 24.00
N THR A 31 20.42 -22.13 23.84
CA THR A 31 20.85 -21.47 22.59
C THR A 31 22.20 -20.80 22.78
N PRO A 32 23.08 -20.80 21.77
CA PRO A 32 24.35 -20.09 21.81
C PRO A 32 24.13 -18.56 21.87
N LEU A 33 25.00 -17.89 22.61
CA LEU A 33 25.09 -16.45 22.71
C LEU A 33 25.94 -15.94 21.55
N ILE A 34 25.40 -15.00 20.78
CA ILE A 34 26.07 -14.48 19.59
C ILE A 34 26.85 -13.20 19.94
N THR A 35 28.09 -13.11 19.45
CA THR A 35 28.92 -11.92 19.56
C THR A 35 28.42 -10.84 18.60
N HIS A 36 28.65 -9.57 18.95
CA HIS A 36 28.15 -8.42 18.18
C HIS A 36 28.51 -8.48 16.69
N GLU A 37 29.73 -8.91 16.36
CA GLU A 37 30.25 -9.04 14.99
C GLU A 37 29.44 -10.02 14.14
N LYS A 38 28.89 -11.07 14.73
CA LYS A 38 28.17 -12.14 14.03
C LYS A 38 26.65 -11.91 13.97
N ILE A 39 26.14 -10.87 14.62
CA ILE A 39 24.69 -10.60 14.69
C ILE A 39 24.10 -10.44 13.28
N TYR A 40 24.75 -9.68 12.41
CA TYR A 40 24.26 -9.43 11.05
C TYR A 40 24.12 -10.73 10.25
N GLU A 41 25.17 -11.54 10.23
CA GLU A 41 25.20 -12.83 9.52
C GLU A 41 24.10 -13.76 10.02
N LYS A 42 23.93 -13.87 11.34
CA LYS A 42 22.92 -14.75 11.94
C LYS A 42 21.49 -14.29 11.72
N ILE A 43 21.23 -12.98 11.72
CA ILE A 43 19.91 -12.47 11.32
C ILE A 43 19.65 -12.74 9.83
N ASN A 44 20.66 -12.57 8.97
CA ASN A 44 20.53 -12.85 7.54
C ASN A 44 20.21 -14.33 7.26
N GLU A 45 20.92 -15.26 7.89
CA GLU A 45 20.63 -16.70 7.82
C GLU A 45 19.19 -17.01 8.21
N CYS A 46 18.72 -16.46 9.34
CA CYS A 46 17.33 -16.61 9.79
C CYS A 46 16.33 -15.98 8.82
N GLN A 47 16.61 -14.79 8.28
CA GLN A 47 15.73 -14.08 7.33
C GLN A 47 15.55 -14.88 6.03
N ILE A 48 16.63 -15.47 5.52
CA ILE A 48 16.61 -16.34 4.34
C ILE A 48 15.80 -17.61 4.65
N ALA A 49 16.02 -18.23 5.81
CA ALA A 49 15.31 -19.44 6.22
C ALA A 49 13.79 -19.24 6.31
N VAL A 50 13.33 -18.06 6.75
CA VAL A 50 11.90 -17.72 6.79
C VAL A 50 11.38 -17.08 5.48
N GLY A 51 12.20 -17.08 4.42
CA GLY A 51 11.79 -16.61 3.09
C GLY A 51 11.52 -15.10 3.01
N HIS A 52 12.34 -14.27 3.66
CA HIS A 52 12.15 -12.82 3.76
C HIS A 52 10.80 -12.41 4.37
N SER A 53 10.34 -13.17 5.38
CA SER A 53 9.13 -12.85 6.13
C SER A 53 9.26 -11.54 6.94
N GLY A 54 8.12 -11.07 7.44
CA GLY A 54 8.06 -9.90 8.32
C GLY A 54 8.71 -10.13 9.69
N ARG A 55 8.92 -9.01 10.40
CA ARG A 55 9.65 -8.92 11.67
C ARG A 55 9.34 -10.03 12.67
N ASP A 56 8.08 -10.32 12.91
CA ASP A 56 7.69 -11.22 14.00
C ASP A 56 8.08 -12.67 13.72
N LYS A 57 7.97 -13.11 12.46
CA LYS A 57 8.40 -14.44 12.04
C LYS A 57 9.93 -14.58 12.11
N THR A 58 10.65 -13.60 11.59
CA THR A 58 12.12 -13.58 11.66
C THR A 58 12.60 -13.56 13.10
N TRP A 59 11.97 -12.76 13.95
CA TRP A 59 12.32 -12.69 15.36
C TRP A 59 12.07 -14.01 16.08
N ALA A 60 10.97 -14.70 15.80
CA ALA A 60 10.70 -16.02 16.34
C ALA A 60 11.81 -17.01 15.97
N GLU A 61 12.29 -16.97 14.71
CA GLU A 61 13.38 -17.83 14.23
C GLU A 61 14.74 -17.47 14.85
N VAL A 62 15.04 -16.18 15.00
CA VAL A 62 16.27 -15.73 15.68
C VAL A 62 16.26 -16.16 17.14
N LYS A 63 15.13 -15.99 17.83
CA LYS A 63 14.97 -16.33 19.25
C LYS A 63 15.01 -17.84 19.51
N SER A 64 14.58 -18.66 18.54
CA SER A 64 14.65 -20.13 18.68
C SER A 64 16.07 -20.66 18.51
N ARG A 65 16.91 -20.00 17.71
CA ARG A 65 18.28 -20.44 17.41
C ARG A 65 19.36 -19.78 18.27
N PHE A 66 19.16 -18.53 18.69
CA PHE A 66 20.22 -17.71 19.26
C PHE A 66 19.75 -16.91 20.48
N SER A 67 20.69 -16.64 21.38
CA SER A 67 20.53 -15.68 22.47
C SER A 67 21.43 -14.46 22.28
N GLY A 68 21.04 -13.33 22.86
CA GLY A 68 21.84 -12.10 22.85
C GLY A 68 21.57 -11.14 21.69
N ILE A 69 20.72 -11.52 20.74
CA ILE A 69 20.28 -10.63 19.65
C ILE A 69 19.01 -9.88 20.10
N PRO A 70 18.99 -8.53 20.11
CA PRO A 70 17.79 -7.78 20.47
C PRO A 70 16.80 -7.74 19.30
N GLN A 71 15.49 -7.71 19.60
CA GLN A 71 14.43 -7.61 18.58
C GLN A 71 14.58 -6.33 17.74
N GLN A 72 15.09 -5.25 18.34
CA GLN A 72 15.39 -4.01 17.63
C GLN A 72 16.41 -4.21 16.50
N ALA A 73 17.43 -5.05 16.69
CA ALA A 73 18.41 -5.35 15.64
C ALA A 73 17.75 -6.09 14.47
N VAL A 74 16.85 -7.03 14.73
CA VAL A 74 16.07 -7.71 13.68
C VAL A 74 15.17 -6.73 12.92
N SER A 75 14.52 -5.81 13.63
CA SER A 75 13.70 -4.78 12.99
C SER A 75 14.52 -3.85 12.10
N LEU A 76 15.70 -3.42 12.56
CA LEU A 76 16.61 -2.59 11.77
C LEU A 76 17.10 -3.33 10.53
N PHE A 77 17.49 -4.60 10.68
CA PHE A 77 17.93 -5.44 9.57
C PHE A 77 16.87 -5.55 8.47
N ILE A 78 15.62 -5.85 8.83
CA ILE A 78 14.52 -5.99 7.85
C ILE A 78 14.24 -4.66 7.15
N ASN A 79 14.33 -3.54 7.87
CA ASN A 79 14.17 -2.21 7.29
C ASN A 79 15.28 -1.85 6.29
N MET A 80 16.47 -2.44 6.42
CA MET A 80 17.60 -2.23 5.51
C MET A 80 17.73 -3.33 4.45
N CYS A 81 16.93 -4.39 4.50
CA CYS A 81 17.02 -5.50 3.57
C CYS A 81 16.36 -5.15 2.23
N ASP A 82 17.13 -5.11 1.16
CA ASP A 82 16.68 -4.75 -0.20
C ASP A 82 15.50 -5.60 -0.68
N ALA A 83 15.59 -6.92 -0.53
CA ALA A 83 14.53 -7.84 -0.93
C ALA A 83 13.21 -7.59 -0.16
N CYS A 84 13.29 -7.19 1.10
CA CYS A 84 12.13 -6.83 1.91
C CYS A 84 11.57 -5.46 1.52
N GLN A 85 12.43 -4.48 1.20
CA GLN A 85 12.00 -3.15 0.77
C GLN A 85 11.29 -3.19 -0.59
N ILE A 86 11.79 -3.98 -1.55
CA ILE A 86 11.16 -4.14 -2.88
C ILE A 86 9.75 -4.73 -2.77
N ARG A 87 9.53 -5.67 -1.84
CA ARG A 87 8.22 -6.31 -1.62
C ARG A 87 7.28 -5.50 -0.73
N ARG A 88 7.76 -4.40 -0.15
CA ARG A 88 6.97 -3.63 0.82
C ARG A 88 5.83 -2.92 0.09
N SER A 89 4.60 -3.21 0.50
CA SER A 89 3.45 -2.44 0.05
C SER A 89 3.54 -1.02 0.62
N PHE A 90 3.48 -0.02 -0.24
CA PHE A 90 3.34 1.35 0.19
C PHE A 90 1.95 1.55 0.78
N PRO A 91 1.81 2.31 1.89
CA PRO A 91 0.50 2.70 2.37
C PRO A 91 -0.24 3.39 1.22
N LYS A 92 -1.47 2.93 0.95
CA LYS A 92 -2.34 3.57 -0.04
C LYS A 92 -2.45 5.05 0.31
N ALA A 93 -2.32 5.91 -0.69
CA ALA A 93 -2.56 7.33 -0.52
C ALA A 93 -3.90 7.52 0.22
N PRO A 94 -3.99 8.47 1.18
CA PRO A 94 -5.25 8.75 1.84
C PRO A 94 -6.32 8.99 0.79
N CYS A 95 -7.51 8.41 1.00
CA CYS A 95 -8.66 8.60 0.14
C CYS A 95 -8.84 10.11 -0.13
N GLY A 96 -9.00 10.48 -1.41
CA GLY A 96 -9.17 11.87 -1.80
C GLY A 96 -10.32 12.53 -1.04
N LYS A 97 -10.22 13.84 -0.79
CA LYS A 97 -11.29 14.60 -0.15
C LYS A 97 -12.60 14.38 -0.93
N PRO A 98 -13.73 14.09 -0.27
CA PRO A 98 -15.00 13.89 -0.97
C PRO A 98 -15.36 15.15 -1.75
N ILE A 99 -15.86 15.00 -2.98
CA ILE A 99 -16.37 16.11 -3.77
C ILE A 99 -17.64 16.62 -3.07
N ILE A 100 -17.63 17.87 -2.63
CA ILE A 100 -18.79 18.51 -2.02
C ILE A 100 -19.47 19.37 -3.09
N SER A 101 -20.77 19.20 -3.27
CA SER A 101 -21.61 20.12 -4.05
C SER A 101 -22.64 20.75 -3.13
N ILE A 102 -22.78 22.06 -3.19
CA ILE A 102 -23.58 22.87 -2.25
C ILE A 102 -25.00 23.18 -2.77
N GLY A 103 -25.32 22.79 -4.01
CA GLY A 103 -26.63 23.04 -4.62
C GLY A 103 -26.72 22.58 -6.07
N PHE A 104 -27.93 22.65 -6.64
CA PHE A 104 -28.21 22.34 -8.05
C PHE A 104 -27.32 23.17 -8.99
N LEU A 105 -26.81 22.54 -10.06
CA LEU A 105 -25.90 23.12 -11.06
C LEU A 105 -24.59 23.69 -10.51
N THR A 106 -24.25 23.43 -9.24
CA THR A 106 -22.91 23.79 -8.74
C THR A 106 -21.85 22.94 -9.43
N ARG A 107 -22.15 21.67 -9.72
CA ARG A 107 -21.22 20.76 -10.39
C ARG A 107 -21.98 19.77 -11.25
N LEU A 108 -21.70 19.78 -12.55
CA LEU A 108 -22.11 18.73 -13.49
C LEU A 108 -20.93 17.82 -13.78
N GLN A 109 -21.19 16.52 -13.78
CA GLN A 109 -20.27 15.50 -14.25
C GLN A 109 -20.75 14.97 -15.60
N VAL A 110 -19.87 14.92 -16.58
CA VAL A 110 -20.15 14.42 -17.92
C VAL A 110 -19.29 13.19 -18.16
N ASP A 111 -19.91 12.14 -18.69
CA ASP A 111 -19.27 10.88 -19.03
C ASP A 111 -19.83 10.34 -20.35
N LEU A 112 -19.04 9.53 -21.04
CA LEU A 112 -19.46 8.82 -22.26
C LEU A 112 -19.44 7.31 -22.02
N ILE A 113 -20.61 6.70 -22.15
CA ILE A 113 -20.77 5.26 -22.10
C ILE A 113 -20.63 4.73 -23.53
N ASP A 114 -19.67 3.82 -23.72
CA ASP A 114 -19.44 3.14 -24.99
C ASP A 114 -20.45 2.02 -25.20
N MET A 115 -21.29 2.19 -26.23
CA MET A 115 -22.35 1.26 -26.62
C MET A 115 -22.08 0.61 -27.97
N ARG A 116 -20.85 0.67 -28.50
CA ARG A 116 -20.51 0.12 -29.84
C ARG A 116 -20.84 -1.37 -29.99
N SER A 117 -20.78 -2.15 -28.91
CA SER A 117 -21.16 -3.57 -28.91
C SER A 117 -22.66 -3.82 -28.99
N LEU A 118 -23.47 -2.80 -28.67
CA LEU A 118 -24.93 -2.84 -28.61
C LEU A 118 -25.53 -1.65 -29.36
N GLN A 119 -24.97 -1.35 -30.53
CA GLN A 119 -25.40 -0.22 -31.35
C GLN A 119 -26.88 -0.33 -31.74
N TYR A 120 -27.58 0.81 -31.73
CA TYR A 120 -28.97 0.90 -32.17
C TYR A 120 -29.15 2.13 -33.05
N ASN A 121 -29.67 1.94 -34.27
CA ASN A 121 -29.92 3.01 -35.24
C ASN A 121 -28.72 3.96 -35.48
N GLY A 122 -27.49 3.43 -35.49
CA GLY A 122 -26.27 4.21 -35.72
C GLY A 122 -25.81 5.04 -34.49
N PHE A 123 -26.46 4.89 -33.34
CA PHE A 123 -26.01 5.46 -32.08
C PHE A 123 -25.09 4.48 -31.35
N ASN A 124 -23.88 4.95 -31.07
CA ASN A 124 -22.78 4.14 -30.54
C ASN A 124 -22.37 4.52 -29.12
N PHE A 125 -22.84 5.67 -28.63
CA PHE A 125 -22.45 6.20 -27.34
C PHE A 125 -23.66 6.79 -26.62
N ILE A 126 -23.61 6.81 -25.29
CA ILE A 126 -24.56 7.54 -24.45
C ILE A 126 -23.78 8.58 -23.66
N MET A 127 -24.09 9.85 -23.87
CA MET A 127 -23.62 10.92 -23.01
C MET A 127 -24.46 10.97 -21.74
N HIS A 128 -23.82 10.71 -20.61
CA HIS A 128 -24.41 10.83 -19.29
C HIS A 128 -23.97 12.13 -18.66
N VAL A 129 -24.92 13.00 -18.35
CA VAL A 129 -24.68 14.22 -17.59
C VAL A 129 -25.38 14.07 -16.26
N LYS A 130 -24.65 14.27 -15.17
CA LYS A 130 -25.16 14.11 -13.81
C LYS A 130 -24.94 15.38 -13.01
N ASP A 131 -25.99 15.88 -12.39
CA ASP A 131 -25.84 16.88 -11.34
C ASP A 131 -25.31 16.23 -10.07
N HIS A 132 -24.20 16.75 -9.56
CA HIS A 132 -23.55 16.17 -8.40
C HIS A 132 -24.37 16.33 -7.11
N PHE A 133 -25.21 17.37 -7.00
CA PHE A 133 -25.99 17.66 -5.79
C PHE A 133 -27.28 16.83 -5.76
N THR A 134 -28.16 17.03 -6.73
CA THR A 134 -29.48 16.38 -6.81
C THR A 134 -29.41 14.93 -7.25
N LYS A 135 -28.26 14.51 -7.81
CA LYS A 135 -28.08 13.21 -8.48
C LYS A 135 -28.95 13.02 -9.73
N PHE A 136 -29.61 14.08 -10.20
CA PHE A 136 -30.38 14.05 -11.44
C PHE A 136 -29.47 13.72 -12.62
N SER A 137 -29.96 12.88 -13.53
CA SER A 137 -29.19 12.37 -14.66
C SER A 137 -29.91 12.65 -15.98
N TRP A 138 -29.21 13.28 -16.91
CA TRP A 138 -29.61 13.40 -18.30
C TRP A 138 -28.82 12.40 -19.15
N LEU A 139 -29.50 11.79 -20.12
CA LEU A 139 -28.91 10.82 -21.04
C LEU A 139 -29.18 11.28 -22.47
N PHE A 140 -28.16 11.29 -23.32
CA PHE A 140 -28.27 11.63 -24.73
C PHE A 140 -27.58 10.57 -25.58
N SER A 141 -28.28 10.04 -26.57
CA SER A 141 -27.69 9.12 -27.55
C SER A 141 -26.82 9.89 -28.54
N LEU A 142 -25.58 9.45 -28.73
CA LEU A 142 -24.61 10.03 -29.67
C LEU A 142 -24.15 9.02 -30.73
N PRO A 143 -24.10 9.39 -32.02
CA PRO A 143 -23.56 8.53 -33.07
C PRO A 143 -22.03 8.41 -33.00
N THR A 144 -21.35 9.50 -32.62
CA THR A 144 -19.91 9.57 -32.44
C THR A 144 -19.57 10.30 -31.15
N LYS A 145 -18.38 10.02 -30.59
CA LYS A 145 -17.84 10.68 -29.40
C LYS A 145 -17.20 12.05 -29.67
N GLU A 146 -17.54 12.69 -30.78
CA GLU A 146 -16.94 13.98 -31.13
C GLU A 146 -17.37 15.09 -30.17
N ALA A 147 -16.42 15.96 -29.82
CA ALA A 147 -16.64 17.12 -28.95
C ALA A 147 -17.80 18.00 -29.43
N ARG A 148 -18.00 18.11 -30.76
CA ARG A 148 -19.13 18.84 -31.35
C ARG A 148 -20.48 18.31 -30.89
N ASN A 149 -20.66 16.99 -30.91
CA ASN A 149 -21.92 16.34 -30.52
C ASN A 149 -22.17 16.46 -29.02
N VAL A 150 -21.11 16.32 -28.22
CA VAL A 150 -21.14 16.55 -26.77
C VAL A 150 -21.56 17.99 -26.45
N ALA A 151 -20.89 18.98 -27.05
CA ALA A 151 -21.15 20.40 -26.84
C ALA A 151 -22.58 20.80 -27.22
N LEU A 152 -23.12 20.27 -28.31
CA LEU A 152 -24.49 20.58 -28.75
C LEU A 152 -25.53 20.13 -27.72
N ASN A 153 -25.35 18.94 -27.13
CA ASN A 153 -26.28 18.43 -26.12
C ASN A 153 -26.13 19.16 -24.77
N LEU A 154 -24.89 19.49 -24.37
CA LEU A 154 -24.66 20.30 -23.16
C LEU A 154 -25.28 21.70 -23.29
N LYS A 155 -25.22 22.30 -24.48
CA LYS A 155 -25.82 23.60 -24.77
C LYS A 155 -27.33 23.62 -24.48
N ASN A 156 -28.04 22.53 -24.77
CA ASN A 156 -29.48 22.42 -24.47
C ASN A 156 -29.75 22.47 -22.95
N ILE A 157 -28.92 21.80 -22.15
CA ILE A 157 -29.02 21.87 -20.68
C ILE A 157 -28.75 23.30 -20.21
N PHE A 158 -27.70 23.94 -20.74
CA PHE A 158 -27.29 25.28 -20.32
C PHE A 158 -28.34 26.34 -20.66
N TYR A 159 -29.05 26.20 -21.78
CA TYR A 159 -30.16 27.12 -22.11
C TYR A 159 -31.41 26.87 -21.27
N THR A 160 -31.65 25.64 -20.83
CA THR A 160 -32.85 25.30 -20.05
C THR A 160 -32.70 25.69 -18.59
N PHE A 161 -31.55 25.38 -17.98
CA PHE A 161 -31.34 25.51 -16.54
C PHE A 161 -30.25 26.53 -16.15
N GLY A 162 -29.49 27.02 -17.12
CA GLY A 162 -28.29 27.83 -16.89
C GLY A 162 -26.99 27.01 -16.90
N PRO A 163 -25.84 27.67 -17.06
CA PRO A 163 -24.54 27.02 -17.03
C PRO A 163 -24.16 26.58 -15.61
N PRO A 164 -23.43 25.47 -15.44
CA PRO A 164 -22.95 25.05 -14.14
C PRO A 164 -21.76 25.90 -13.67
N LYS A 165 -21.49 25.93 -12.36
CA LYS A 165 -20.26 26.55 -11.85
C LYS A 165 -19.01 25.73 -12.18
N ILE A 166 -19.14 24.40 -12.18
CA ILE A 166 -18.07 23.46 -12.50
C ILE A 166 -18.62 22.39 -13.45
N LEU A 167 -18.02 22.28 -14.63
CA LEU A 167 -18.24 21.16 -15.53
C LEU A 167 -17.02 20.23 -15.41
N GLN A 168 -17.26 18.97 -15.04
CA GLN A 168 -16.23 17.97 -14.83
C GLN A 168 -16.42 16.83 -15.82
N SER A 169 -15.37 16.51 -16.58
CA SER A 169 -15.28 15.33 -17.43
C SER A 169 -14.04 14.51 -17.06
N ASP A 170 -13.84 13.38 -17.73
CA ASP A 170 -12.52 12.75 -17.77
C ASP A 170 -11.57 13.52 -18.72
N ASN A 171 -10.31 13.09 -18.79
CA ASN A 171 -9.30 13.64 -19.71
C ASN A 171 -9.44 13.05 -21.14
N GLY A 172 -10.64 12.63 -21.55
CA GLY A 172 -10.91 12.21 -22.91
C GLY A 172 -10.67 13.35 -23.92
N LYS A 173 -10.20 13.02 -25.11
CA LYS A 173 -9.98 14.01 -26.20
C LYS A 173 -11.28 14.67 -26.66
N GLU A 174 -12.40 14.02 -26.39
CA GLU A 174 -13.77 14.49 -26.59
C GLU A 174 -14.16 15.69 -25.70
N PHE A 175 -13.38 16.00 -24.66
CA PHE A 175 -13.67 17.06 -23.68
C PHE A 175 -12.57 18.12 -23.55
N VAL A 176 -11.51 18.06 -24.39
CA VAL A 176 -10.34 18.97 -24.37
C VAL A 176 -10.17 19.66 -25.71
#